data_AF-A0A4Q4CW61-F1
#
_entry.id   AF-A0A4Q4CW61-F1
#
_cell.length_a   1.000
_cell.length_b   1.000
_cell.length_c   1.000
_cell.angle_alpha   90.00
_cell.angle_beta   90.00
_cell.angle_gamma   90.00
#
_symmetry.space_group_name_H-M   'P 1'
#
loop_
_entity.id
_entity.type
_entity.pdbx_description
1 polymer ?
#
loop_
_entity_poly.entity_id
_entity_poly.type
_entity_poly.pdbx_seq_one_letter_code
_entity_poly.pdbx_strand_id
1 'polypeptide(L)' 'MSEAPEDALPLRAKRVQGGVATADVVVSAHAGGNAALFPRILALHVPPGSVIADVTFGQGVFWQQVPAGAYT' A
#
# COMPACT_ATOMS: atom_id res chain seq x y z
N MET A 1 -43.65 8.40 -15.58
CA MET A 1 -42.75 7.62 -16.47
C MET A 1 -41.71 6.99 -15.56
N SER A 2 -41.75 5.67 -15.41
CA SER A 2 -40.77 4.92 -14.63
C SER A 2 -39.62 4.57 -15.57
N GLU A 3 -38.43 5.06 -15.27
CA GLU A 3 -37.22 4.69 -15.99
C GLU A 3 -36.78 3.30 -15.50
N ALA A 4 -36.54 2.38 -16.43
CA ALA A 4 -36.05 1.03 -16.12
C ALA A 4 -34.56 1.10 -15.72
N PRO A 5 -34.06 0.20 -14.85
CA PRO A 5 -32.66 0.22 -14.45
C PRO A 5 -31.79 -0.12 -15.66
N GLU A 6 -30.79 0.72 -15.94
CA GLU A 6 -29.79 0.45 -16.97
C GLU A 6 -29.10 -0.89 -16.70
N ASP A 7 -29.12 -1.75 -17.71
CA ASP A 7 -28.53 -3.09 -17.71
C ASP A 7 -27.01 -2.96 -17.60
N ALA A 8 -26.46 -3.20 -16.41
CA ALA A 8 -25.03 -3.17 -16.17
C ALA A 8 -24.36 -4.34 -16.91
N LEU A 9 -23.67 -4.04 -18.01
CA LEU A 9 -22.91 -5.03 -18.78
C LEU A 9 -21.93 -5.78 -17.86
N PRO A 10 -21.79 -7.12 -18.00
CA PRO A 10 -20.94 -7.91 -17.12
C PRO A 10 -19.47 -7.47 -17.28
N LEU A 11 -18.83 -7.17 -16.15
CA LEU A 11 -17.39 -6.88 -16.10
C LEU A 11 -16.61 -8.04 -16.73
N ARG A 12 -15.87 -7.74 -17.80
CA ARG A 12 -14.99 -8.74 -18.45
C ARG A 12 -14.05 -9.35 -17.40
N ALA A 13 -14.03 -10.67 -17.34
CA ALA A 13 -13.13 -11.39 -16.46
C ALA A 13 -11.68 -11.03 -16.79
N LYS A 14 -10.93 -10.59 -15.78
CA LYS A 14 -9.50 -10.26 -15.93
C LYS A 14 -8.72 -11.55 -16.20
N ARG A 15 -7.79 -11.52 -17.17
CA ARG A 15 -6.88 -12.65 -17.43
C ARG A 15 -6.11 -12.99 -16.16
N VAL A 16 -6.12 -14.27 -15.78
CA VAL A 16 -5.32 -14.83 -14.68
C VAL A 16 -4.22 -15.70 -15.28
N GLN A 17 -2.99 -15.56 -14.80
CA GLN A 17 -1.86 -16.41 -15.19
C GLN A 17 -1.73 -17.57 -14.20
N GLY A 18 -1.84 -18.82 -14.69
CA GLY A 18 -1.93 -20.03 -13.86
C GLY A 18 -0.65 -20.89 -13.78
N GLY A 19 0.52 -20.36 -14.15
CA GLY A 19 1.79 -21.08 -14.10
C GLY A 19 2.55 -20.92 -12.79
N VAL A 20 3.46 -21.84 -12.49
CA VAL A 20 4.41 -21.74 -11.37
C VAL A 20 5.65 -20.95 -11.83
N ALA A 21 6.11 -20.00 -11.02
CA ALA A 21 7.33 -19.26 -11.31
C ALA A 21 8.55 -20.21 -11.28
N THR A 22 9.34 -20.21 -12.36
CA THR A 22 10.55 -21.04 -12.50
C THR A 22 11.85 -20.26 -12.29
N ALA A 23 11.76 -18.95 -12.04
CA ALA A 23 12.88 -18.07 -11.80
C ALA A 23 12.72 -17.36 -10.45
N ASP A 24 13.82 -17.21 -9.72
CA ASP A 24 13.89 -16.40 -8.52
C ASP A 24 14.21 -14.95 -8.93
N VAL A 25 13.16 -14.12 -9.04
CA VAL A 25 13.26 -12.75 -9.53
C VAL A 25 13.26 -11.76 -8.37
N VAL A 26 14.21 -10.82 -8.38
CA VAL A 26 14.18 -9.68 -7.48
C VAL A 26 13.25 -8.61 -8.04
N VAL A 27 12.19 -8.27 -7.31
CA VAL A 27 11.22 -7.24 -7.70
C VAL A 27 11.35 -6.01 -6.81
N SER A 28 11.19 -4.83 -7.40
CA SER A 28 11.10 -3.57 -6.65
C SER A 28 9.65 -3.22 -6.27
N ALA A 29 8.66 -3.85 -6.89
CA ALA A 29 7.25 -3.61 -6.62
C ALA A 29 6.80 -4.33 -5.35
N HIS A 30 6.08 -3.60 -4.49
CA HIS A 30 5.56 -4.12 -3.21
C HIS A 30 4.04 -3.99 -3.21
N ALA A 31 3.35 -5.09 -2.92
CA ALA A 31 1.90 -5.10 -2.74
C ALA A 31 1.56 -5.21 -1.25
N GLY A 32 0.63 -4.38 -0.77
CA GLY A 32 0.21 -4.37 0.62
C GLY A 32 -0.80 -3.27 0.90
N GLY A 33 -1.37 -3.27 2.10
CA GLY A 33 -2.21 -2.17 2.58
C GLY A 33 -1.37 -0.93 2.91
N ASN A 34 -2.01 0.24 2.92
CA ASN A 34 -1.34 1.54 3.14
C ASN A 34 -0.46 1.55 4.39
N ALA A 35 -0.96 1.02 5.51
CA ALA A 35 -0.23 0.99 6.77
C ALA A 35 1.05 0.14 6.72
N ALA A 36 0.99 -0.99 6.01
CA ALA A 36 2.14 -1.88 5.85
C ALA A 36 3.17 -1.31 4.85
N LEU A 37 2.72 -0.53 3.86
CA LEU A 37 3.59 0.12 2.88
C LEU A 37 4.23 1.40 3.43
N PHE A 38 3.58 2.08 4.37
CA PHE A 38 4.01 3.37 4.88
C PHE A 38 5.46 3.41 5.40
N PRO A 39 5.96 2.50 6.25
CA PRO A 39 7.34 2.56 6.73
C PRO A 39 8.39 2.51 5.61
N ARG A 40 8.11 1.76 4.52
CA ARG A 40 8.99 1.69 3.35
C ARG A 40 9.00 3.00 2.58
N ILE A 41 7.83 3.59 2.37
CA ILE A 41 7.70 4.87 1.69
C ILE A 41 8.40 5.97 2.51
N LEU A 42 8.19 5.98 3.83
CA LEU A 42 8.82 6.93 4.75
C LEU A 42 10.35 6.83 4.68
N ALA A 43 10.92 5.61 4.75
CA ALA A 43 12.36 5.40 4.69
C ALA A 43 13.01 5.84 3.36
N LEU A 44 12.26 5.85 2.26
CA LEU A 44 12.76 6.32 0.96
C LEU A 44 12.86 7.86 0.88
N HIS A 45 12.00 8.58 1.61
CA HIS A 45 11.83 10.03 1.44
C HIS A 45 12.29 10.84 2.65
N VAL A 46 12.36 10.22 3.83
CA VAL A 46 12.66 10.90 5.10
C VAL A 46 13.83 10.20 5.78
N PRO A 47 14.99 10.87 5.90
CA PRO A 47 16.15 10.33 6.59
C PRO A 47 15.84 9.99 8.06
N PRO A 48 16.43 8.92 8.62
CA PRO A 48 16.33 8.63 10.05
C PRO A 48 16.77 9.83 10.91
N GLY A 49 16.10 10.06 12.03
CA GLY A 49 16.36 11.17 12.95
C GLY A 49 15.75 12.51 12.50
N SER A 50 15.01 12.54 11.38
CA SER A 50 14.25 13.73 10.98
C SER A 50 13.13 14.05 11.96
N VAL A 51 12.80 15.33 12.08
CA VAL A 51 11.66 15.83 12.85
C VAL A 51 10.37 15.65 12.05
N ILE A 52 9.37 14.99 12.63
CA ILE A 52 8.10 14.68 11.97
C ILE A 52 7.00 15.65 12.42
N ALA A 53 6.40 16.35 11.45
CA ALA A 53 5.27 17.24 11.67
C ALA A 53 3.92 16.59 11.29
N ASP A 54 3.68 15.37 11.77
CA ASP A 54 2.40 14.66 11.61
C ASP A 54 1.63 14.67 12.94
N VAL A 55 0.37 15.10 12.90
CA VAL A 55 -0.52 15.13 14.08
C VAL A 55 -0.77 13.73 14.67
N THR A 56 -0.53 12.67 13.90
CA THR A 56 -0.71 11.28 14.35
C THR A 56 0.60 10.57 14.72
N PHE A 57 1.73 11.29 14.76
CA PHE A 57 3.05 10.72 15.01
C PHE A 57 3.08 9.82 16.27
N GLY A 58 3.50 8.57 16.08
CA GLY A 58 3.63 7.57 17.15
C GLY A 58 2.32 6.95 17.67
N GLN A 59 1.15 7.38 17.18
CA GLN A 59 -0.16 6.88 17.65
C GLN A 59 -1.01 6.29 16.51
N GLY A 60 -0.89 6.83 15.29
CA GLY A 60 -1.67 6.38 14.12
C GLY A 60 -1.29 4.98 13.63
N VAL A 61 -2.22 4.32 12.93
CA VAL A 61 -2.05 2.99 12.31
C VAL A 61 -0.80 2.90 11.42
N PHE A 62 -0.42 4.00 10.76
CA PHE A 62 0.79 4.08 9.94
C PHE A 62 2.09 4.02 10.77
N TRP A 63 2.07 4.45 12.02
CA TRP A 63 3.25 4.49 12.90
C TRP A 63 3.50 3.19 13.66
N GLN A 64 2.53 2.27 13.69
CA GLN A 64 2.63 1.01 14.44
C GLN A 64 3.80 0.10 14.02
N GLN A 65 4.21 0.18 12.75
CA GLN A 65 5.32 -0.61 12.20
C GLN A 65 6.60 0.21 11.97
N VAL A 66 6.60 1.48 12.36
CA VAL A 66 7.80 2.31 12.32
C VAL A 66 8.58 2.09 13.63
N PRO A 67 9.89 1.76 13.57
CA PRO A 67 10.68 1.57 14.79
C PRO A 67 10.65 2.81 15.68
N ALA A 68 10.36 2.63 16.97
CA ALA A 68 10.38 3.70 17.95
C ALA A 68 11.78 4.36 17.99
N GLY A 69 11.82 5.70 17.99
CA GLY A 69 13.06 6.46 17.99
C GLY A 69 13.77 6.54 16.64
N ALA A 70 13.23 5.96 15.56
CA ALA A 70 13.76 6.16 14.21
C ALA A 70 13.59 7.62 13.73
N TYR A 71 12.65 8.35 14.32
CA TYR A 71 12.30 9.74 14.03
C TYR A 71 11.94 10.47 15.34
N THR A 72 11.92 11.80 15.31
CA THR A 72 11.62 12.66 16.48
C THR A 72 10.39 13.52 16.28
#